data_AF-A0A3P3RCH2-F1
#
_entry.id   AF-A0A3P3RCH2-F1
#
_cell.length_a   1.000
_cell.length_b   1.000
_cell.length_c   1.000
_cell.angle_alpha   90.00
_cell.angle_beta   90.00
_cell.angle_gamma   90.00
#
_symmetry.space_group_name_H-M   'P 1'
#
loop_
_entity.id
_entity.type
_entity.pdbx_description
1 polymer ?
#
loop_
_entity_poly.entity_id
_entity_poly.type
_entity_poly.pdbx_seq_one_letter_code
_entity_poly.pdbx_strand_id
1 'polypeptide(L)'
;MTANTRPTERVPTAVPDDETPAAWCPHCARPFATERLCALHLGDRHRDEWTANQRDRYESAYDDESNELFIFHLKVISALVGVFFAFTYTYAFVWS
;
A
#
# COMPACT_ATOMS: atom_id res chain seq x y z
N MET A 1 11.36 10.00 -30.79
CA MET A 1 10.76 8.99 -29.90
C MET A 1 11.74 8.73 -28.76
N THR A 2 11.63 9.48 -27.66
CA THR A 2 12.43 9.26 -26.45
C THR A 2 11.70 8.24 -25.57
N ALA A 3 12.31 7.09 -25.35
CA ALA A 3 11.77 6.06 -24.47
C ALA A 3 11.76 6.58 -23.03
N ASN A 4 10.57 6.86 -22.51
CA ASN A 4 10.34 7.21 -21.12
C ASN A 4 10.57 5.97 -20.24
N THR A 5 11.78 5.81 -19.72
CA THR A 5 12.12 4.77 -18.76
C THR A 5 11.74 5.25 -17.36
N ARG A 6 10.49 4.97 -16.98
CA ARG A 6 10.06 5.07 -15.57
C ARG A 6 11.02 4.19 -14.75
N PRO A 7 11.70 4.72 -13.72
CA PRO A 7 12.45 3.88 -12.79
C PRO A 7 11.45 2.88 -12.20
N THR A 8 11.61 1.60 -12.49
CA THR A 8 10.89 0.54 -11.78
C THR A 8 11.48 0.52 -10.38
N GLU A 9 10.90 1.33 -9.50
CA GLU A 9 11.19 1.34 -8.08
C GLU A 9 11.06 -0.10 -7.57
N ARG A 10 12.22 -0.72 -7.38
CA ARG A 10 12.32 -2.12 -7.00
C ARG A 10 11.90 -2.16 -5.54
N VAL A 11 10.63 -2.51 -5.28
CA VAL A 11 10.15 -2.81 -3.93
C VAL A 11 11.16 -3.77 -3.30
N PRO A 12 11.88 -3.36 -2.24
CA PRO A 12 12.89 -4.20 -1.65
C PRO A 12 12.20 -5.35 -0.93
N THR A 13 12.07 -6.49 -1.61
CA THR A 13 11.50 -7.73 -1.07
C THR A 13 12.53 -8.54 -0.27
N ALA A 14 13.72 -7.98 0.00
CA ALA A 14 14.77 -8.66 0.73
C ALA A 14 14.48 -8.57 2.24
N VAL A 15 14.20 -9.71 2.84
CA VAL A 15 14.17 -9.87 4.30
C VAL A 15 15.62 -9.85 4.79
N PRO A 16 15.99 -9.01 5.76
CA PRO A 16 17.31 -9.10 6.41
C PRO A 16 17.53 -10.50 6.97
N ASP A 17 18.76 -11.02 6.92
CA ASP A 17 19.08 -12.41 7.33
C ASP A 17 18.76 -12.70 8.83
N ASP A 18 18.51 -11.65 9.63
CA ASP A 18 18.16 -11.72 11.05
C ASP A 18 16.65 -11.86 11.31
N GLU A 19 15.81 -11.81 10.26
CA GLU A 19 14.35 -11.83 10.39
C GLU A 19 13.78 -13.09 9.71
N THR A 20 13.04 -13.92 10.45
CA THR A 20 12.41 -15.12 9.89
C THR A 20 11.37 -14.75 8.83
N PRO A 21 11.48 -15.27 7.59
CA PRO A 21 10.51 -14.97 6.54
C PRO A 21 9.11 -15.42 6.94
N ALA A 22 8.13 -14.53 6.82
CA ALA A 22 6.73 -14.88 7.11
C ALA A 22 6.11 -15.73 5.98
N ALA A 23 6.58 -15.58 4.74
CA ALA A 23 6.02 -16.30 3.59
C ALA A 23 7.04 -16.54 2.48
N TRP A 24 6.82 -17.61 1.71
CA TRP A 24 7.59 -17.94 0.50
C TRP A 24 6.69 -18.06 -0.72
N CYS A 25 7.13 -17.51 -1.85
CA CYS A 25 6.39 -17.69 -3.11
C CYS A 25 6.55 -19.14 -3.63
N PRO A 26 5.46 -19.87 -3.93
CA PRO A 26 5.53 -21.24 -4.43
C PRO A 26 6.24 -21.40 -5.79
N HIS A 27 6.21 -20.37 -6.63
CA HIS A 27 6.74 -20.42 -8.00
C HIS A 27 8.18 -19.88 -8.10
N CYS A 28 8.51 -18.87 -7.30
CA CYS A 28 9.83 -18.22 -7.31
C CYS A 28 10.73 -18.61 -6.13
N ALA A 29 10.22 -19.31 -5.13
CA ALA A 29 10.89 -19.65 -3.86
C ALA A 29 11.53 -18.44 -3.15
N ARG A 30 11.09 -17.21 -3.44
CA ARG A 30 11.61 -16.00 -2.79
C ARG A 30 11.00 -15.83 -1.39
N PRO A 31 11.82 -15.52 -0.37
CA PRO A 31 11.33 -15.14 0.95
C PRO A 31 10.74 -13.72 0.91
N PHE A 32 9.63 -13.54 1.60
CA PHE A 32 8.98 -12.24 1.80
C PHE A 32 8.80 -11.99 3.30
N ALA A 33 8.91 -10.71 3.69
CA ALA A 33 8.78 -10.28 5.08
C ALA A 33 7.35 -10.47 5.62
N THR A 34 6.35 -10.45 4.74
CA THR A 34 4.94 -10.62 5.08
C THR A 34 4.21 -11.46 4.03
N GLU A 35 3.18 -12.19 4.46
CA GLU A 35 2.26 -12.92 3.57
C GLU A 35 1.62 -11.98 2.52
N ARG A 36 1.35 -10.74 2.90
CA ARG A 36 0.80 -9.67 2.05
C ARG A 36 1.68 -9.40 0.82
N LEU A 37 2.98 -9.18 1.02
CA LEU A 37 3.93 -8.94 -0.06
C LEU A 37 4.07 -10.15 -1.00
N CYS A 38 3.98 -11.36 -0.45
CA CYS A 38 3.99 -12.58 -1.24
C CYS A 38 2.72 -12.69 -2.11
N ALA A 39 1.54 -12.34 -1.57
CA ALA A 39 0.28 -12.32 -2.31
C ALA A 39 0.30 -11.29 -3.45
N LEU A 40 0.77 -10.07 -3.17
CA LEU A 40 0.89 -9.00 -4.17
C LEU A 40 1.83 -9.39 -5.32
N HIS A 41 2.97 -10.01 -4.98
CA HIS A 41 3.92 -10.55 -5.95
C HIS A 41 3.32 -11.65 -6.83
N LEU A 42 2.55 -12.56 -6.23
CA LEU A 42 1.87 -13.63 -6.96
C LEU A 42 0.87 -13.05 -7.98
N GLY A 43 0.15 -11.98 -7.63
CA GLY A 43 -0.76 -11.30 -8.55
C GLY A 43 -0.10 -10.53 -9.68
N ASP A 44 1.08 -9.95 -9.44
CA ASP A 44 1.82 -9.16 -10.43
C ASP A 44 2.66 -10.03 -11.39
N ARG A 45 3.25 -11.14 -10.90
CA ARG A 45 4.20 -11.98 -11.67
C ARG A 45 3.66 -13.35 -12.07
N HIS A 46 2.62 -13.86 -11.42
CA HIS A 46 2.07 -15.20 -11.63
C HIS A 46 0.55 -15.20 -11.79
N ARG A 47 0.01 -14.19 -12.48
CA ARG A 47 -1.42 -14.03 -12.77
C ARG A 47 -2.04 -15.24 -13.48
N ASP A 48 -1.26 -15.95 -14.29
CA ASP A 48 -1.76 -17.00 -15.19
C ASP A 48 -1.96 -18.37 -14.50
N GLU A 49 -1.42 -18.55 -13.28
CA GLU A 49 -1.51 -19.81 -12.50
C GLU A 49 -2.34 -19.63 -11.20
N TRP A 50 -3.35 -18.77 -11.22
CA TRP A 50 -4.18 -18.46 -10.04
C TRP A 50 -5.17 -19.58 -9.68
N THR A 51 -5.05 -20.13 -8.47
CA THR A 51 -6.15 -20.85 -7.80
C THR A 51 -7.10 -19.89 -7.09
N ALA A 52 -8.39 -20.23 -6.98
CA ALA A 52 -9.41 -19.35 -6.38
C ALA A 52 -9.07 -18.90 -4.95
N ASN A 53 -8.38 -19.74 -4.18
CA ASN A 53 -7.93 -19.45 -2.82
C ASN A 53 -6.79 -18.41 -2.76
N GLN A 54 -5.94 -18.33 -3.80
CA GLN A 54 -4.89 -17.32 -3.90
C GLN A 54 -5.45 -15.95 -4.28
N ARG A 55 -6.56 -15.94 -5.03
CA ARG A 55 -7.28 -14.72 -5.41
C ARG A 55 -7.91 -14.02 -4.21
N ASP A 56 -8.55 -14.78 -3.33
CA ASP A 56 -9.18 -14.28 -2.10
C ASP A 56 -8.15 -13.65 -1.13
N ARG A 57 -6.99 -14.30 -0.95
CA ARG A 57 -5.89 -13.74 -0.15
C ARG A 57 -5.27 -12.49 -0.76
N TYR A 58 -5.23 -12.38 -2.09
CA TYR A 58 -4.78 -11.17 -2.77
C TYR A 58 -5.77 -10.02 -2.57
N GLU A 59 -7.07 -10.29 -2.73
CA GLU A 59 -8.14 -9.30 -2.56
C GLU A 59 -8.12 -8.74 -1.13
N SER A 60 -8.01 -9.59 -0.11
CA SER A 60 -7.98 -9.11 1.28
C SER A 60 -6.72 -8.28 1.59
N ALA A 61 -5.57 -8.71 1.09
CA ALA A 61 -4.30 -7.99 1.21
C ALA A 61 -4.38 -6.60 0.56
N TYR A 62 -5.02 -6.53 -0.61
CA TYR A 62 -5.21 -5.30 -1.36
C TYR A 62 -6.20 -4.36 -0.68
N ASP A 63 -7.31 -4.89 -0.17
CA ASP A 63 -8.31 -4.12 0.56
C ASP A 63 -7.75 -3.51 1.85
N ASP A 64 -6.92 -4.25 2.59
CA ASP A 64 -6.24 -3.74 3.79
C ASP A 64 -5.28 -2.58 3.46
N GLU A 65 -4.45 -2.73 2.41
CA GLU A 65 -3.57 -1.63 1.95
C GLU A 65 -4.37 -0.40 1.52
N SER A 66 -5.48 -0.61 0.80
CA SER A 66 -6.33 0.46 0.33
C SER A 66 -7.00 1.21 1.48
N ASN A 67 -7.41 0.49 2.54
CA ASN A 67 -8.06 1.05 3.71
C ASN A 67 -7.09 1.89 4.55
N GLU A 68 -5.84 1.44 4.73
CA GLU A 68 -4.80 2.24 5.40
C GLU A 68 -4.55 3.56 4.66
N LEU A 69 -4.45 3.50 3.32
CA LEU A 69 -4.27 4.67 2.48
C LEU A 69 -5.47 5.62 2.58
N PHE A 70 -6.68 5.08 2.55
CA PHE A 70 -7.92 5.84 2.69
C PHE A 70 -7.99 6.56 4.04
N ILE A 71 -7.66 5.87 5.14
CA ILE A 71 -7.62 6.47 6.48
C ILE A 71 -6.57 7.57 6.58
N PHE A 72 -5.40 7.40 5.96
CA PHE A 72 -4.39 8.46 5.91
C PHE A 72 -4.91 9.70 5.17
N HIS A 73 -5.53 9.53 4.01
CA HIS A 73 -6.14 10.63 3.26
C HIS A 73 -7.24 11.32 4.09
N LEU A 74 -8.09 10.55 4.76
CA LEU A 74 -9.14 11.09 5.63
C LEU A 74 -8.55 11.92 6.78
N LYS A 75 -7.44 11.49 7.40
CA LYS A 75 -6.74 12.25 8.43
C LYS A 75 -6.21 13.58 7.88
N VAL A 76 -5.57 13.56 6.71
CA VAL A 76 -5.02 14.78 6.08
C VAL A 76 -6.14 15.77 5.74
N ILE A 77 -7.21 15.32 5.09
CA ILE A 77 -8.36 16.17 4.76
C ILE A 77 -9.00 16.73 6.03
N SER A 78 -9.20 15.90 7.05
CA SER A 78 -9.78 16.33 8.33
C SER A 78 -8.91 17.39 9.01
N ALA A 79 -7.59 17.25 8.97
CA ALA A 79 -6.65 18.23 9.52
C ALA A 79 -6.73 19.56 8.74
N LEU A 80 -6.72 19.51 7.41
CA LEU A 80 -6.84 20.71 6.56
C LEU A 80 -8.15 21.44 6.79
N VAL A 81 -9.27 20.70 6.85
CA VAL A 81 -10.60 21.24 7.13
C VAL A 81 -10.62 21.88 8.52
N GLY A 82 -10.09 21.20 9.55
CA GLY A 82 -10.02 21.75 10.90
C GLY A 82 -9.22 23.05 11.00
N VAL A 83 -8.05 23.10 10.35
CA VAL A 83 -7.23 24.31 10.27
C VAL A 83 -7.98 25.43 9.55
N PHE A 84 -8.60 25.13 8.40
CA PHE A 84 -9.37 26.11 7.64
C PHE A 84 -10.54 26.68 8.45
N PHE A 85 -11.30 25.82 9.15
CA PHE A 85 -12.37 26.27 10.03
C PHE A 85 -11.84 27.13 11.16
N ALA A 86 -10.75 26.75 11.81
CA ALA A 86 -10.14 27.55 12.88
C ALA A 86 -9.78 28.96 12.37
N PHE A 87 -9.09 29.06 11.24
CA PHE A 87 -8.77 30.36 10.61
C PHE A 87 -10.03 31.16 10.28
N THR A 88 -11.03 30.51 9.68
CA THR A 88 -12.28 31.15 9.29
C THR A 88 -13.04 31.70 10.50
N TYR A 89 -13.17 30.91 11.56
CA TYR A 89 -13.83 31.32 12.80
C TYR A 89 -13.07 32.42 13.53
N THR A 90 -11.74 32.33 13.64
CA THR A 90 -10.93 33.39 14.24
C THR A 90 -11.09 34.69 13.47
N TYR A 91 -11.05 34.65 12.15
CA TYR A 91 -11.26 35.85 11.34
C TYR A 91 -12.67 36.43 11.52
N ALA A 92 -13.70 35.59 11.48
CA ALA A 92 -15.08 36.02 11.67
C ALA A 92 -15.31 36.65 13.05
N PHE A 93 -14.73 36.08 14.11
CA PHE A 93 -14.82 36.60 15.47
C PHE A 93 -14.02 37.89 15.68
N VAL A 94 -12.86 38.03 15.01
CA VAL A 94 -12.06 39.26 15.09
C VAL A 94 -12.70 40.40 14.31
N TRP A 95 -13.35 40.10 13.18
CA TRP A 95 -14.00 41.09 12.33
C TRP A 95 -15.42 41.46 12.82
N SER A 96 -16.03 40.66 13.70
CA SER A 96 -17.29 41.00 14.37
C SER A 96 -17.12 41.99 15.51
#